data_AF-U5TZZ1-F1
#
_entry.id   AF-U5TZZ1-F1
#
_cell.length_a   1.000
_cell.length_b   1.000
_cell.length_c   1.000
_cell.angle_alpha   90.00
_cell.angle_beta   90.00
_cell.angle_gamma   90.00
#
_symmetry.space_group_name_H-M   'P 1'
#
loop_
_entity.id
_entity.type
_entity.pdbx_description
1 polymer ?
#
loop_
_entity_poly.entity_id
_entity_poly.type
_entity_poly.pdbx_seq_one_letter_code
_entity_poly.pdbx_strand_id
1 'polypeptide(L)'
;VEWARRIAEEYFNQTDEEKARRLPVVMPMFDRTTCSIPKSQMGFFDFIVNDMFEAWDVFVDMPELIENLKSNYSFWSQMNTQRIETLDMIVTQSNLFEKQFRESYEHSDSPPQI
;
A
#
# COMPACT_ATOMS: atom_id res chain seq x y z
N VAL A 1 2.47 -4.79 -1.11
CA VAL A 1 2.97 -3.39 -1.17
C VAL A 1 3.36 -2.90 -2.57
N GLU A 2 3.75 -3.78 -3.49
CA GLU A 2 4.33 -3.41 -4.79
C GLU A 2 3.48 -2.44 -5.64
N TRP A 3 2.16 -2.65 -5.69
CA TRP A 3 1.27 -1.74 -6.43
C TRP A 3 1.20 -0.33 -5.83
N ALA A 4 1.16 -0.24 -4.50
CA ALA A 4 1.21 1.04 -3.80
C ALA A 4 2.53 1.78 -4.08
N ARG A 5 3.64 1.04 -4.19
CA ARG A 5 4.95 1.61 -4.56
C ARG A 5 4.94 2.20 -5.97
N ARG A 6 4.47 1.43 -6.95
CA ARG A 6 4.43 1.86 -8.36
C ARG A 6 3.60 3.13 -8.55
N ILE A 7 2.40 3.18 -7.98
CA ILE A 7 1.53 4.35 -8.15
C ILE A 7 2.05 5.57 -7.40
N ALA A 8 2.65 5.39 -6.22
CA ALA A 8 3.28 6.49 -5.49
C ALA A 8 4.46 7.08 -6.28
N GLU A 9 5.32 6.24 -6.85
CA GLU A 9 6.42 6.70 -7.72
C GLU A 9 5.92 7.48 -8.93
N GLU A 10 4.85 7.01 -9.58
CA GLU A 10 4.23 7.71 -10.70
C GLU A 10 3.74 9.11 -10.31
N TYR A 11 3.01 9.24 -9.19
CA TYR A 11 2.52 10.53 -8.70
C TYR A 11 3.63 11.45 -8.20
N PHE A 12 4.69 10.90 -7.61
CA PHE A 12 5.86 11.68 -7.22
C PHE A 12 6.55 12.26 -8.44
N ASN A 13 6.75 11.45 -9.49
CA ASN A 13 7.37 11.91 -10.73
C ASN A 13 6.55 13.01 -11.39
N GLN A 14 5.22 12.87 -11.43
CA GLN A 14 4.34 13.94 -11.94
C GLN A 14 4.45 15.22 -11.10
N THR A 15 4.40 15.11 -9.78
CA THR A 15 4.47 16.27 -8.87
C THR A 15 5.81 17.00 -8.98
N ASP A 16 6.91 16.26 -9.13
CA ASP A 16 8.23 16.81 -9.35
C ASP A 16 8.31 17.58 -10.69
N GLU A 17 7.72 17.01 -11.75
CA GLU A 17 7.66 17.63 -13.07
C GLU A 17 6.79 18.90 -13.10
N GLU A 18 5.63 18.87 -12.44
CA GLU A 18 4.75 20.03 -12.29
C GLU A 18 5.48 21.19 -11.60
N LYS A 19 6.18 20.92 -10.50
CA LYS A 19 7.01 21.92 -9.80
C LYS A 19 8.15 22.45 -10.67
N ALA A 20 8.89 21.57 -11.34
CA ALA A 20 10.02 21.94 -12.19
C ALA A 20 9.58 22.86 -13.34
N ARG A 21 8.40 22.58 -13.92
CA ARG A 21 7.79 23.38 -15.00
C ARG A 21 6.99 24.58 -14.49
N ARG A 22 6.90 24.79 -13.18
CA ARG A 22 6.08 25.83 -12.52
C ARG A 22 4.59 25.75 -12.90
N LEU A 23 4.08 24.54 -13.10
CA LEU A 23 2.68 24.26 -13.32
C LEU A 23 1.94 24.22 -11.97
N PRO A 24 0.61 24.45 -11.96
CA PRO A 24 -0.20 24.17 -10.78
C PRO A 24 -0.09 22.68 -10.40
N VAL A 25 0.31 22.39 -9.17
CA VAL A 25 0.42 21.01 -8.68
C VAL A 25 -0.97 20.45 -8.43
N VAL A 26 -1.34 19.38 -9.14
CA VAL A 26 -2.70 18.82 -9.07
C VAL A 26 -2.85 17.80 -7.93
N MET A 27 -1.75 17.20 -7.50
CA MET A 27 -1.71 16.18 -6.44
C MET A 27 -0.75 16.58 -5.30
N PRO A 28 -1.03 17.67 -4.56
CA PRO A 28 -0.10 18.23 -3.58
C PRO A 28 0.24 17.27 -2.42
N MET A 29 -0.63 16.29 -2.14
CA MET A 29 -0.40 15.28 -1.11
C MET A 29 0.62 14.21 -1.52
N PHE A 30 0.89 14.07 -2.82
CA PHE A 30 1.85 13.13 -3.39
C PHE A 30 3.18 13.83 -3.72
N ASP A 31 3.71 14.52 -2.72
CA ASP A 31 5.08 15.03 -2.72
C ASP A 31 5.99 14.02 -2.03
N ARG A 32 7.04 13.54 -2.70
CA ARG A 32 7.96 12.54 -2.13
C ARG A 32 8.60 12.96 -0.80
N THR A 33 8.65 14.25 -0.49
CA THR A 33 9.26 14.79 0.73
C THR A 33 8.30 14.80 1.93
N THR A 34 6.99 14.78 1.70
CA THR A 34 5.98 14.91 2.76
C THR A 34 4.87 13.86 2.70
N CYS A 35 4.79 13.07 1.64
CA CYS A 35 3.76 12.07 1.45
C CYS A 35 3.91 10.93 2.46
N SER A 36 2.83 10.63 3.17
CA SER A 36 2.70 9.41 3.97
C SER A 36 1.98 8.36 3.14
N ILE A 37 2.71 7.31 2.74
CA ILE A 37 2.15 6.20 1.95
C ILE A 37 1.00 5.52 2.70
N PRO A 38 1.13 5.14 3.99
CA PRO A 38 0.04 4.50 4.72
C PRO A 38 -1.23 5.33 4.78
N LYS A 39 -1.12 6.63 5.10
CA LYS A 39 -2.29 7.52 5.17
C LYS A 39 -2.95 7.68 3.80
N SER A 40 -2.16 7.78 2.74
CA SER A 40 -2.67 7.89 1.38
C SER A 40 -3.41 6.62 0.95
N GLN A 41 -2.88 5.44 1.28
CA GLN A 41 -3.55 4.17 1.02
C GLN A 41 -4.82 4.01 1.86
N MET A 42 -4.78 4.30 3.16
CA MET A 42 -5.98 4.27 4.03
C MET A 42 -7.07 5.21 3.51
N GLY A 43 -6.71 6.44 3.14
CA GLY A 43 -7.65 7.38 2.53
C GLY A 43 -8.24 6.86 1.22
N PHE A 44 -7.42 6.25 0.34
CA PHE A 44 -7.94 5.62 -0.88
C PHE A 44 -8.94 4.50 -0.58
N PHE A 45 -8.69 3.70 0.47
CA PHE A 45 -9.64 2.69 0.91
C PHE A 45 -10.95 3.30 1.40
N ASP A 46 -10.87 4.30 2.27
CA ASP A 46 -12.03 4.94 2.90
C ASP A 46 -12.90 5.70 1.90
N PHE A 47 -12.31 6.34 0.89
CA PHE A 47 -13.04 7.19 -0.06
C PHE A 47 -13.49 6.48 -1.33
N ILE A 48 -12.85 5.37 -1.73
CA ILE A 48 -13.11 4.72 -3.03
C ILE A 48 -13.38 3.22 -2.86
N VAL A 49 -12.46 2.49 -2.23
CA VAL A 49 -12.47 1.03 -2.24
C VAL A 49 -13.66 0.47 -1.46
N ASN A 50 -13.93 0.99 -0.26
CA ASN A 50 -14.98 0.46 0.62
C ASN A 50 -16.35 0.56 -0.05
N ASP A 51 -16.75 1.75 -0.52
CA ASP A 51 -18.04 1.96 -1.17
C ASP A 51 -18.18 1.10 -2.45
N MET A 52 -17.10 0.99 -3.23
CA MET A 52 -17.11 0.20 -4.46
C MET A 52 -17.30 -1.30 -4.18
N PHE A 53 -16.59 -1.84 -3.18
CA PHE A 53 -16.67 -3.27 -2.87
C PHE A 53 -17.92 -3.64 -2.06
N GLU A 54 -18.43 -2.75 -1.21
CA GLU A 54 -19.73 -2.94 -0.56
C GLU A 54 -20.85 -3.02 -1.60
N ALA A 55 -20.83 -2.13 -2.60
CA ALA A 55 -21.80 -2.18 -3.70
C ALA A 55 -21.69 -3.49 -4.51
N TRP A 56 -20.47 -4.03 -4.71
CA TRP A 56 -20.27 -5.24 -5.49
C TRP A 56 -20.59 -6.54 -4.75
N ASP A 57 -20.35 -6.58 -3.43
CA ASP A 57 -20.62 -7.73 -2.55
C ASP A 57 -22.11 -8.12 -2.54
N VAL A 58 -23.00 -7.15 -2.79
CA VAL A 58 -24.44 -7.38 -2.97
C VAL A 58 -24.76 -8.21 -4.22
N PHE A 59 -23.90 -8.17 -5.24
CA PHE A 59 -24.13 -8.85 -6.52
C PHE A 59 -23.34 -10.15 -6.66
N VAL A 60 -22.15 -10.22 -6.07
CA VAL A 60 -21.24 -11.37 -6.18
C VAL A 60 -20.62 -11.64 -4.82
N ASP A 61 -20.76 -12.88 -4.35
CA ASP A 61 -20.12 -13.35 -3.13
C ASP A 61 -18.59 -13.44 -3.35
N MET A 62 -17.83 -12.59 -2.65
CA MET A 62 -16.37 -12.50 -2.80
C MET A 62 -15.67 -12.41 -1.44
N PRO A 63 -15.86 -13.40 -0.54
CA PRO A 63 -15.42 -13.31 0.85
C PRO A 63 -13.90 -13.22 0.97
N GLU A 64 -13.16 -13.94 0.13
CA GLU A 64 -11.69 -13.90 0.09
C GLU A 64 -11.16 -12.51 -0.29
N LEU A 65 -11.83 -11.83 -1.24
CA LEU A 65 -11.43 -10.49 -1.64
C LEU A 65 -11.67 -9.49 -0.50
N ILE A 66 -12.82 -9.57 0.17
CA ILE A 66 -13.14 -8.72 1.32
C ILE A 66 -12.16 -8.96 2.47
N GLU A 67 -11.78 -10.20 2.74
CA GLU A 67 -10.77 -10.53 3.75
C GLU A 67 -9.39 -9.95 3.40
N ASN A 68 -8.97 -10.08 2.13
CA ASN A 68 -7.73 -9.48 1.65
C ASN A 68 -7.74 -7.95 1.77
N LEU A 69 -8.86 -7.29 1.46
CA LEU A 69 -9.00 -5.83 1.63
C LEU A 69 -8.87 -5.42 3.10
N LYS A 70 -9.52 -6.14 4.03
CA LYS A 70 -9.40 -5.90 5.48
C LYS A 70 -7.97 -6.10 5.98
N SER A 71 -7.31 -7.18 5.55
CA SER A 71 -5.91 -7.45 5.89
C SER A 71 -4.98 -6.34 5.40
N ASN A 72 -5.16 -5.90 4.15
CA ASN A 72 -4.41 -4.79 3.57
C ASN A 72 -4.63 -3.48 4.34
N TYR A 73 -5.87 -3.14 4.69
CA TYR A 73 -6.17 -1.94 5.47
C TYR A 73 -5.51 -1.99 6.85
N SER A 74 -5.59 -3.15 7.53
CA SER A 74 -4.92 -3.37 8.83
C SER A 74 -3.41 -3.20 8.73
N PHE A 75 -2.79 -3.76 7.69
CA PHE A 75 -1.37 -3.57 7.41
C PHE A 75 -1.00 -2.09 7.28
N TRP A 76 -1.74 -1.31 6.49
CA TRP A 76 -1.47 0.13 6.34
C TRP A 76 -1.69 0.90 7.65
N SER A 77 -2.74 0.57 8.40
CA SER A 77 -3.00 1.16 9.72
C SER A 77 -1.86 0.89 10.71
N GLN A 78 -1.29 -0.31 10.69
CA GLN A 78 -0.13 -0.67 11.50
C GLN A 78 1.11 0.13 11.11
N MET A 79 1.41 0.23 9.81
CA MET A 79 2.54 1.03 9.31
C MET A 79 2.41 2.51 9.70
N ASN A 80 1.20 3.06 9.60
CA ASN A 80 0.90 4.43 10.05
C ASN A 80 1.16 4.60 11.56
N THR A 81 0.69 3.65 12.38
CA THR A 81 0.89 3.65 13.83
C THR A 81 2.38 3.57 14.21
N GLN A 82 3.14 2.77 13.47
CA GLN A 82 4.58 2.60 13.66
C GLN A 82 5.43 3.72 13.05
N ARG A 83 4.80 4.74 12.45
CA ARG A 83 5.47 5.86 11.75
C ARG A 83 6.38 5.41 10.61
N ILE A 84 6.06 4.27 9.99
CA ILE A 84 6.69 3.79 8.75
C ILE A 84 5.94 4.48 7.60
N GLU A 85 6.26 5.75 7.38
CA GLU A 85 5.44 6.62 6.51
C GLU A 85 5.97 6.74 5.07
N THR A 86 7.29 6.66 4.87
CA THR A 86 7.90 6.88 3.55
C THR A 86 7.92 5.60 2.70
N LEU A 87 8.05 5.78 1.39
CA LEU A 87 8.05 4.65 0.47
C LEU A 87 9.23 3.71 0.71
N ASP A 88 10.44 4.25 0.94
CA ASP A 88 11.63 3.45 1.22
C ASP A 88 11.48 2.62 2.50
N MET A 89 10.88 3.19 3.55
CA MET A 89 10.64 2.49 4.81
C MET A 89 9.64 1.33 4.62
N ILE A 90 8.56 1.55 3.87
CA ILE A 90 7.55 0.53 3.57
C ILE A 90 8.18 -0.63 2.77
N VAL A 91 8.95 -0.31 1.72
CA VAL A 91 9.59 -1.33 0.88
C VAL A 91 10.61 -2.12 1.70
N THR A 92 11.41 -1.44 2.53
CA THR A 92 12.39 -2.10 3.41
C THR A 92 11.71 -3.05 4.38
N GLN A 93 10.63 -2.61 5.03
CA GLN A 93 9.87 -3.44 5.98
C GLN A 93 9.25 -4.67 5.29
N SER A 94 8.69 -4.50 4.09
CA SER A 94 8.13 -5.62 3.31
C SER A 94 9.20 -6.65 2.94
N ASN A 95 10.36 -6.19 2.46
CA ASN A 95 11.45 -7.09 2.10
C ASN A 95 12.02 -7.84 3.30
N LEU A 96 12.07 -7.19 4.48
CA LEU A 96 12.48 -7.86 5.72
C LEU A 96 11.49 -8.96 6.12
N PHE A 97 10.19 -8.70 6.01
CA PHE A 97 9.16 -9.68 6.30
C PHE A 97 9.25 -10.89 5.35
N GLU A 98 9.39 -10.65 4.05
CA GLU A 98 9.56 -11.72 3.05
C GLU A 98 10.82 -12.56 3.29
N LYS A 99 11.91 -11.91 3.70
CA LYS A 99 13.16 -12.60 4.06
C LYS A 99 12.99 -13.46 5.31
N GLN A 100 12.40 -12.91 6.37
CA GLN A 100 12.11 -13.65 7.62
C GLN A 100 11.19 -14.84 7.37
N PHE A 101 10.16 -14.65 6.55
CA PHE A 101 9.29 -15.72 6.11
C PHE A 101 10.13 -16.81 5.44
N ARG A 102 10.89 -16.49 4.39
CA ARG A 102 11.74 -17.47 3.68
C ARG A 102 12.69 -18.22 4.61
N GLU A 103 13.39 -17.52 5.51
CA GLU A 103 14.33 -18.12 6.47
C GLU A 103 13.62 -19.08 7.44
N SER A 104 12.37 -18.79 7.82
CA SER A 104 11.57 -19.68 8.68
C SER A 104 11.18 -20.99 7.98
N TYR A 105 10.98 -20.97 6.66
CA TYR A 105 10.72 -22.18 5.87
C TYR A 105 11.99 -22.98 5.57
N GLU A 106 13.14 -22.32 5.38
CA GLU A 106 14.42 -23.01 5.18
C GLU A 106 14.89 -23.79 6.42
N HIS A 107 14.44 -23.39 7.62
CA HIS A 107 14.75 -24.09 8.88
C HIS A 107 13.68 -25.09 9.33
N SER A 108 12.52 -25.14 8.66
CA SER A 108 11.53 -26.20 8.84
C SER A 108 11.66 -27.19 7.68
N ASP A 109 12.08 -28.43 7.91
CA ASP A 109 12.21 -29.50 6.90
C ASP A 109 10.86 -29.94 6.27
N SER A 110 9.96 -29.02 5.94
CA SER A 110 8.62 -29.30 5.40
C SER A 110 8.38 -28.48 4.12
N PRO A 111 8.06 -29.14 2.98
CA PRO A 111 7.82 -28.44 1.72
C PRO A 111 6.56 -27.56 1.79
N PRO A 112 6.50 -26.46 1.01
CA PRO A 112 5.33 -25.61 0.93
C PRO A 112 4.12 -26.38 0.36
N GLN A 113 3.01 -26.35 1.09
CA GLN A 113 1.70 -26.77 0.58
C GLN A 113 1.13 -25.61 -0.25
N ILE A 114 0.85 -25.88 -1.53
CA ILE A 114 0.15 -24.97 -2.46
C ILE A 114 -1.34 -25.05 -2.19
#